data_AF-A0A2R4C4C1-F1
#
_entry.id   AF-A0A2R4C4C1-F1
#
_cell.length_a   1.000
_cell.length_b   1.000
_cell.length_c   1.000
_cell.angle_alpha   90.00
_cell.angle_beta   90.00
_cell.angle_gamma   90.00
#
_symmetry.space_group_name_H-M   'P 1'
#
loop_
_entity.id
_entity.type
_entity.pdbx_description
1 polymer ?
#
loop_
_entity_poly.entity_id
_entity_poly.type
_entity_poly.pdbx_seq_one_letter_code
_entity_poly.pdbx_strand_id
1 'polypeptide(L)'
;MSGQPAAVAPHPNGERTSVHVDGATVRLIRLDGQGVALSHAVLHTSAPPGELVTTMATALAPPSPGGAVLRVAGETVTLVVRTAPGDMLVCRLRYCTRQGYRLLRRTLVRATPASA
;
A
#
# COMPACT_ATOMS: atom_id res chain seq x y z
N MET A 1 -3.71 -8.97 16.82
CA MET A 1 -2.76 -7.87 17.13
C MET A 1 -2.73 -6.91 15.96
N SER A 2 -3.32 -5.72 16.08
CA SER A 2 -3.18 -4.67 15.07
C SER A 2 -1.85 -3.96 15.30
N GLY A 3 -0.80 -4.38 14.59
CA GLY A 3 0.45 -3.63 14.56
C GLY A 3 0.20 -2.19 14.09
N GLN A 4 1.03 -1.26 14.56
CA GLN A 4 0.98 0.12 14.08
C GLN A 4 1.19 0.14 12.56
N PRO A 5 0.35 0.84 11.78
CA PRO A 5 0.51 0.87 10.33
C PRO A 5 1.85 1.47 9.95
N ALA A 6 2.53 0.86 8.97
CA ALA A 6 3.78 1.36 8.44
C ALA A 6 3.56 2.72 7.73
N ALA A 7 2.46 2.85 6.99
CA ALA A 7 2.06 4.11 6.35
C ALA A 7 0.55 4.28 6.36
N VAL A 8 0.10 5.54 6.35
CA VAL A 8 -1.32 5.91 6.30
C VAL A 8 -1.51 7.04 5.30
N ALA A 9 -2.53 6.94 4.46
CA ALA A 9 -3.01 7.97 3.56
C ALA A 9 -4.44 8.37 3.99
N PRO A 10 -4.63 9.57 4.57
CA PRO A 10 -5.97 10.07 4.89
C PRO A 10 -6.67 10.56 3.62
N HIS A 11 -7.95 10.21 3.49
CA HIS A 11 -8.83 10.65 2.41
C HIS A 11 -9.63 11.90 2.85
N PRO A 12 -10.08 12.75 1.90
CA PRO A 12 -10.87 13.95 2.22
C PRO A 12 -12.20 13.67 2.92
N ASN A 13 -12.77 12.47 2.72
CA ASN A 13 -14.05 12.06 3.29
C ASN A 13 -13.94 11.45 4.70
N GLY A 14 -12.79 11.60 5.36
CA GLY A 14 -12.53 11.07 6.71
C GLY A 14 -12.11 9.60 6.74
N GLU A 15 -12.16 8.89 5.61
CA GLU A 15 -11.60 7.55 5.49
C GLU A 15 -10.06 7.58 5.49
N ARG A 16 -9.43 6.42 5.66
CA ARG A 16 -7.97 6.27 5.49
C ARG A 16 -7.58 4.95 4.84
N THR A 17 -6.55 4.97 4.01
CA THR A 17 -5.86 3.76 3.55
C THR A 17 -4.60 3.54 4.39
N SER A 18 -4.44 2.36 4.94
CA SER A 18 -3.30 1.98 5.77
C SER A 18 -2.50 0.85 5.13
N VAL A 19 -1.18 0.97 5.18
CA VAL A 19 -0.22 -0.04 4.74
C VAL A 19 0.37 -0.68 5.98
N HIS A 20 0.21 -1.99 6.09
CA HIS A 20 0.78 -2.83 7.14
C HIS A 20 1.84 -3.72 6.55
N VAL A 21 2.93 -3.85 7.27
CA VAL A 21 4.06 -4.67 6.86
C VAL A 21 4.26 -5.72 7.96
N ASP A 22 4.10 -6.99 7.59
CA ASP A 22 4.16 -8.12 8.51
C ASP A 22 5.00 -9.24 7.87
N GLY A 23 6.27 -9.30 8.28
CA GLY A 23 7.24 -10.20 7.66
C GLY A 23 7.29 -10.02 6.14
N ALA A 24 7.08 -11.11 5.39
CA ALA A 24 7.08 -11.10 3.92
C ALA A 24 5.76 -10.61 3.29
N THR A 25 4.80 -10.16 4.10
CA THR A 25 3.47 -9.77 3.64
C THR A 25 3.27 -8.27 3.78
N VAL A 26 2.70 -7.65 2.76
CA VAL A 26 2.19 -6.28 2.83
C VAL A 26 0.67 -6.31 2.75
N ARG A 27 -0.02 -5.70 3.72
CA ARG A 27 -1.48 -5.60 3.71
C ARG A 27 -1.89 -4.15 3.51
N LEU A 28 -2.87 -3.95 2.67
CA LEU A 28 -3.53 -2.68 2.45
C LEU A 28 -4.91 -2.77 3.06
N ILE A 29 -5.29 -1.81 3.90
CA ILE A 29 -6.59 -1.78 4.55
C ILE A 29 -7.16 -0.38 4.41
N ARG A 30 -8.32 -0.27 3.76
CA ARG A 30 -9.12 0.96 3.73
C ARG A 30 -10.06 0.93 4.93
N LEU A 31 -10.09 2.01 5.68
CA LEU A 31 -10.82 2.15 6.92
C LEU A 31 -11.73 3.38 6.81
N ASP A 32 -12.91 3.31 7.39
CA ASP A 32 -13.77 4.49 7.55
C ASP A 32 -13.23 5.45 8.64
N GLY A 33 -13.95 6.55 8.88
CA GLY A 33 -13.61 7.53 9.91
C GLY A 33 -13.62 6.98 11.35
N GLN A 34 -14.32 5.86 11.58
CA GLN A 34 -14.37 5.16 12.88
C GLN A 34 -13.30 4.06 13.00
N GLY A 35 -12.57 3.77 11.91
CA GLY A 35 -11.57 2.71 11.87
C GLY A 35 -12.12 1.33 11.51
N VAL A 36 -13.34 1.22 11.01
CA VAL A 36 -13.92 -0.03 10.50
C VAL A 36 -13.35 -0.32 9.11
N ALA A 37 -12.91 -1.55 8.87
CA ALA A 37 -12.34 -1.95 7.58
C ALA A 37 -13.43 -1.98 6.49
N LEU A 38 -13.28 -1.12 5.49
CA LEU A 38 -14.12 -1.06 4.30
C LEU A 38 -13.66 -2.04 3.23
N SER A 39 -12.35 -2.21 3.08
CA SER A 39 -11.75 -3.18 2.16
C SER A 39 -10.32 -3.52 2.56
N HIS A 40 -9.82 -4.66 2.09
CA HIS A 40 -8.44 -5.06 2.28
C HIS A 40 -7.86 -5.73 1.05
N ALA A 41 -6.55 -5.64 0.88
CA ALA A 41 -5.79 -6.36 -0.11
C ALA A 41 -4.49 -6.87 0.53
N VAL A 42 -4.05 -8.06 0.13
CA VAL A 42 -2.81 -8.64 0.59
C VAL A 42 -1.87 -8.80 -0.60
N LEU A 43 -0.67 -8.27 -0.45
CA LEU A 43 0.40 -8.35 -1.43
C LEU A 43 1.43 -9.34 -0.91
N HIS A 44 1.54 -10.46 -1.61
CA HIS A 44 2.63 -11.39 -1.48
C HIS A 44 3.62 -11.13 -2.60
N THR A 45 4.89 -11.06 -2.23
CA THR A 45 5.98 -11.05 -3.18
C THR A 45 6.76 -12.34 -2.95
N SER A 46 6.50 -13.36 -3.75
CA SER A 46 7.36 -14.53 -3.83
C SER A 46 8.58 -14.29 -4.73
N ALA A 47 8.80 -13.04 -5.16
CA ALA A 47 9.87 -12.65 -6.07
C ALA A 47 11.25 -12.90 -5.43
N PRO A 48 12.11 -13.71 -6.04
CA PRO A 48 13.53 -13.72 -5.75
C PRO A 48 14.12 -12.30 -5.85
N PRO A 49 15.09 -11.93 -5.01
CA PRO A 49 15.78 -10.64 -5.12
C PRO A 49 16.31 -10.42 -6.54
N GLY A 50 15.91 -9.32 -7.17
CA GLY A 50 16.32 -8.99 -8.55
C GLY A 50 15.28 -9.27 -9.64
N GLU A 51 14.19 -9.97 -9.33
CA GLU A 51 13.11 -10.21 -10.28
C GLU A 51 12.03 -9.11 -10.21
N LEU A 52 11.65 -8.56 -11.36
CA LEU A 52 10.61 -7.53 -11.50
C LEU A 52 9.22 -8.18 -11.46
N VAL A 53 8.67 -8.41 -10.27
CA VAL A 53 7.31 -8.91 -10.13
C VAL A 53 6.33 -7.75 -10.02
N THR A 54 5.42 -7.64 -11.00
CA THR A 54 4.27 -6.73 -10.94
C THR A 54 3.07 -7.52 -10.42
N THR A 55 2.86 -7.50 -9.10
CA THR A 55 1.64 -8.07 -8.52
C THR A 55 0.56 -6.99 -8.52
N MET A 56 -0.44 -7.15 -9.39
CA MET A 56 -1.70 -6.40 -9.29
C MET A 56 -2.60 -7.08 -8.26
N ALA A 57 -2.80 -6.45 -7.11
CA ALA A 57 -3.84 -6.87 -6.17
C ALA A 57 -5.13 -6.10 -6.47
N THR A 58 -6.14 -6.80 -6.99
CA THR A 58 -7.48 -6.27 -7.18
C THR A 58 -8.27 -6.46 -5.87
N ALA A 59 -8.68 -5.37 -5.24
CA ALA A 59 -9.44 -5.44 -3.99
C ALA A 59 -10.86 -5.98 -4.22
N LEU A 60 -11.33 -6.81 -3.28
CA LEU A 60 -12.56 -7.62 -3.39
C LEU A 60 -13.88 -6.85 -3.16
N ALA A 61 -13.86 -5.55 -2.85
CA ALA A 61 -15.09 -4.77 -2.63
C ALA A 61 -14.92 -3.26 -2.93
N PRO A 62 -15.85 -2.63 -3.68
CA PRO A 62 -15.94 -1.18 -3.85
C PRO A 62 -16.42 -0.47 -2.57
N PRO A 63 -16.01 0.79 -2.31
CA PRO A 63 -14.98 1.53 -3.02
C PRO A 63 -13.61 1.06 -2.53
N SER A 64 -12.89 0.33 -3.37
CA SER A 64 -11.56 -0.16 -3.06
C SER A 64 -10.55 0.99 -2.98
N PRO A 65 -9.41 0.83 -2.28
CA PRO A 65 -8.25 1.64 -2.61
C PRO A 65 -8.00 1.45 -4.12
N GLY A 66 -7.84 2.56 -4.85
CA GLY A 66 -7.44 2.51 -6.25
C GLY A 66 -6.24 1.56 -6.37
N GLY A 67 -6.21 0.75 -7.43
CA GLY A 67 -5.29 -0.39 -7.53
C GLY A 67 -3.88 -0.16 -6.98
N ALA A 68 -3.36 -1.16 -6.29
CA ALA A 68 -2.00 -1.15 -5.79
C ALA A 68 -1.06 -1.77 -6.83
N VAL A 69 0.04 -1.07 -7.11
CA VAL A 69 1.11 -1.55 -7.98
C VAL A 69 2.35 -1.78 -7.13
N LEU A 70 2.97 -2.93 -7.31
CA LEU A 70 4.21 -3.28 -6.66
C LEU A 70 5.31 -3.45 -7.71
N ARG A 71 6.48 -2.85 -7.46
CA ARG A 71 7.66 -2.94 -8.30
C ARG A 71 8.86 -3.35 -7.47
N VAL A 72 9.48 -4.48 -7.82
CA VAL A 72 10.67 -5.01 -7.15
C VAL A 72 11.93 -4.67 -7.95
N ALA A 73 12.99 -4.28 -7.27
CA ALA A 73 14.32 -4.05 -7.83
C ALA A 73 15.40 -4.43 -6.81
N GLY A 74 16.00 -5.61 -6.97
CA GLY A 74 16.91 -6.18 -5.98
C GLY A 74 16.19 -6.42 -4.65
N GLU A 75 16.76 -5.91 -3.55
CA GLU A 75 16.12 -5.92 -2.22
C GLU A 75 15.12 -4.78 -2.00
N THR A 76 14.99 -3.84 -2.94
CA THR A 76 14.10 -2.69 -2.80
C THR A 76 12.76 -2.96 -3.47
N VAL A 77 11.68 -2.62 -2.78
CA VAL A 77 10.31 -2.71 -3.29
C VAL A 77 9.65 -1.35 -3.25
N THR A 78 9.07 -0.94 -4.36
CA THR A 78 8.25 0.27 -4.46
C THR A 78 6.80 -0.14 -4.57
N LEU A 79 6.01 0.24 -3.57
CA LEU A 79 4.57 0.07 -3.53
C LEU A 79 3.91 1.40 -3.86
N VAL A 80 3.05 1.43 -4.86
CA VAL A 80 2.22 2.58 -5.22
C VAL A 80 0.77 2.20 -4.99
N VAL A 81 0.14 2.83 -4.01
CA VAL A 81 -1.29 2.65 -3.72
C VAL A 81 -2.01 3.85 -4.27
N ARG A 82 -2.91 3.65 -5.24
CA ARG A 82 -3.80 4.73 -5.68
C ARG A 82 -4.91 4.84 -4.65
N THR A 83 -5.28 6.06 -4.30
CA THR A 83 -6.30 6.35 -3.29
C THR A 83 -7.33 7.25 -3.93
N ALA A 84 -8.61 7.00 -3.71
CA ALA A 84 -9.65 7.94 -4.17
C ALA A 84 -9.50 9.27 -3.41
N PRO A 85 -9.60 10.45 -4.06
CA PRO A 85 -10.06 10.69 -5.43
C PRO A 85 -8.92 10.92 -6.46
N GLY A 86 -7.78 10.23 -6.34
CA GLY A 86 -6.66 10.33 -7.30
C GLY A 86 -5.29 10.44 -6.65
N ASP A 87 -5.24 10.65 -5.34
CA ASP A 87 -4.01 10.68 -4.55
C ASP A 87 -3.24 9.36 -4.66
N MET A 88 -1.93 9.41 -4.45
CA MET A 88 -1.07 8.22 -4.47
C MET A 88 -0.22 8.16 -3.22
N LEU A 89 -0.24 7.01 -2.54
CA LEU A 89 0.70 6.68 -1.48
C LEU A 89 1.82 5.83 -2.06
N VAL A 90 3.03 6.37 -2.07
CA VAL A 90 4.24 5.67 -2.52
C VAL A 90 5.04 5.26 -1.30
N CYS A 91 5.23 3.95 -1.13
CA CYS A 91 6.02 3.36 -0.06
C CYS A 91 7.24 2.66 -0.66
N ARG A 92 8.44 3.06 -0.21
CA ARG A 92 9.68 2.35 -0.49
C ARG A 92 9.98 1.41 0.67
N LEU A 93 10.05 0.14 0.37
CA LEU A 93 10.32 -0.95 1.30
C LEU A 93 11.68 -1.59 0.97
N ARG A 94 12.30 -2.21 1.97
CA ARG A 94 13.42 -3.14 1.79
C ARG A 94 12.97 -4.52 2.24
N TYR A 95 13.19 -5.54 1.42
CA TYR A 95 13.01 -6.92 1.81
C TYR A 95 14.32 -7.48 2.35
N CYS A 96 14.30 -8.01 3.57
CA CYS A 96 15.38 -8.78 4.16
C CYS A 96 14.86 -10.19 4.41
N THR A 97 15.51 -11.22 3.88
CA THR A 97 15.04 -12.62 3.96
C THR A 97 14.77 -13.11 5.39
N ARG A 98 15.53 -12.61 6.38
CA ARG A 98 15.37 -13.00 7.79
C ARG A 98 14.35 -12.15 8.56
N GLN A 99 14.05 -10.94 8.09
CA GLN A 99 13.25 -9.94 8.83
C GLN A 99 11.96 -9.54 8.10
N GLY A 100 11.80 -9.97 6.84
CA GLY A 100 10.75 -9.54 5.95
C GLY A 100 10.94 -8.11 5.46
N TYR A 101 9.82 -7.46 5.17
CA TYR A 101 9.76 -6.10 4.69
C TYR A 101 9.98 -5.08 5.80
N ARG A 102 10.70 -4.01 5.46
CA ARG A 102 10.85 -2.82 6.29
C ARG A 102 10.55 -1.58 5.47
N LEU A 103 9.71 -0.70 6.01
CA LEU A 103 9.47 0.61 5.40
C LEU A 103 10.74 1.47 5.51
N LEU A 104 11.21 1.97 4.36
CA LEU A 104 12.31 2.93 4.27
C LEU A 104 11.80 4.36 4.16
N ARG A 105 10.82 4.58 3.27
CA ARG A 105 10.27 5.90 3.00
C ARG A 105 8.80 5.78 2.61
N ARG A 106 8.01 6.78 2.98
CA ARG A 106 6.65 6.97 2.47
C ARG A 106 6.49 8.39 1.92
N THR A 107 5.71 8.53 0.86
CA THR A 107 5.39 9.81 0.26
C THR A 107 3.93 9.78 -0.19
N LEU A 108 3.16 10.73 0.31
CA LEU A 108 1.79 10.96 -0.14
C LEU A 108 1.84 12.04 -1.22
N VAL A 109 1.46 11.67 -2.44
CA VAL A 109 1.32 12.56 -3.57
C VAL A 109 -0.15 12.91 -3.68
N ARG A 110 -0.48 14.18 -3.48
CA ARG A 110 -1.85 14.66 -3.70
C ARG A 110 -2.03 14.94 -5.18
N ALA A 111 -3.05 14.36 -5.79
CA ALA A 111 -3.43 14.74 -7.14
C ALA A 111 -4.13 16.09 -7.06
N THR A 112 -3.60 17.11 -7.72
CA THR A 112 -4.35 18.34 -7.95
C THR A 112 -5.51 17.97 -8.87
N PRO A 113 -6.77 18.25 -8.50
CA PRO A 113 -7.86 18.05 -9.44
C PRO A 113 -7.55 18.92 -10.66
N ALA A 114 -7.47 18.29 -11.84
CA ALA A 114 -7.46 19.05 -13.08
C ALA A 114 -8.74 19.89 -13.06
N SER A 115 -8.58 21.21 -13.04
CA SER A 115 -9.68 22.15 -13.19
C SER A 115 -10.40 21.78 -14.48
N ALA A 116 -11.62 21.27 -14.37
CA ALA A 116 -12.52 21.05 -15.50
C ALA A 116 -13.14 22.39 -15.91
#